data_AF-A7T7T3-F1
#
_entry.id   AF-A7T7T3-F1
#
_cell.length_a   1.000
_cell.length_b   1.000
_cell.length_c   1.000
_cell.angle_alpha   90.00
_cell.angle_beta   90.00
_cell.angle_gamma   90.00
#
_symmetry.space_group_name_H-M   'P 1'
#
loop_
_entity.id
_entity.type
_entity.pdbx_description
1 polymer ?
#
loop_
_entity_poly.entity_id
_entity_poly.type
_entity_poly.pdbx_seq_one_letter_code
_entity_poly.pdbx_strand_id
1 'polypeptide(L)'
;RIHWMPCQITHNGDANVANFFDPTIRKNEGTEQDISASFRGRKLRGAVMQPPAGYSGFILREDRQPTTEEQDHHLKVTKKFNKFHYWNLETPPSGNDAV
;
A
#
# COMPACT_ATOMS: atom_id res chain seq x y z
N ARG A 1 3.16 -0.79 7.74
CA ARG A 1 2.36 0.23 7.02
C ARG A 1 2.08 -0.31 5.62
N ILE A 2 0.97 0.09 4.97
CA ILE A 2 0.62 -0.36 3.62
C ILE A 2 0.59 0.87 2.71
N HIS A 3 1.18 0.73 1.52
CA HIS A 3 1.28 1.77 0.51
C HIS A 3 0.85 1.20 -0.85
N TRP A 4 -0.11 1.86 -1.48
CA TRP A 4 -0.48 1.62 -2.87
C TRP A 4 0.24 2.65 -3.73
N MET A 5 1.19 2.18 -4.53
CA MET A 5 2.06 3.04 -5.35
C MET A 5 1.47 3.21 -6.77
N PRO A 6 1.64 4.38 -7.43
CA PRO A 6 1.19 4.63 -8.80
C PRO A 6 2.21 4.11 -9.82
N CYS A 7 2.80 2.95 -9.55
CA CYS A 7 3.80 2.34 -10.40
C CYS A 7 3.90 0.84 -10.14
N GLN A 8 4.30 0.10 -11.17
CA GLN A 8 4.64 -1.32 -11.04
C GLN A 8 6.09 -1.47 -10.56
N ILE A 9 6.29 -2.26 -9.51
CA ILE A 9 7.60 -2.71 -9.06
C ILE A 9 7.74 -4.17 -9.50
N THR A 10 8.71 -4.47 -10.37
CA THR A 10 8.86 -5.80 -10.97
C THR A 10 9.40 -6.84 -10.00
N HIS A 11 10.12 -6.41 -8.96
CA HIS A 11 10.64 -7.30 -7.93
C HIS A 11 9.62 -7.49 -6.80
N ASN A 12 9.38 -8.75 -6.42
CA ASN A 12 8.59 -9.11 -5.25
C ASN A 12 9.52 -9.67 -4.18
N GLY A 13 9.57 -9.02 -3.02
CA GLY A 13 10.48 -9.38 -1.93
C GLY A 13 10.54 -8.29 -0.87
N ASP A 14 11.47 -8.46 0.07
CA ASP A 14 11.68 -7.51 1.15
C ASP A 14 12.24 -6.18 0.63
N ALA A 15 11.78 -5.09 1.24
CA ALA A 15 12.25 -3.74 0.93
C ALA A 15 12.45 -2.94 2.22
N ASN A 16 13.52 -2.15 2.28
CA ASN A 16 13.81 -1.30 3.43
C ASN A 16 12.98 0.00 3.40
N VAL A 17 11.65 -0.14 3.47
CA VAL A 17 10.68 0.97 3.41
C VAL A 17 10.92 1.98 4.54
N ALA A 18 11.26 1.48 5.73
CA ALA A 18 11.45 2.28 6.94
C ALA A 18 12.59 3.31 6.82
N ASN A 19 13.67 2.96 6.12
CA ASN A 19 14.83 3.86 5.99
C ASN A 19 14.79 4.71 4.71
N PHE A 20 14.09 4.27 3.66
CA PHE A 20 14.12 4.97 2.37
C PHE A 20 12.84 5.70 2.02
N PHE A 21 11.66 5.11 2.28
CA PHE A 21 10.40 5.71 1.84
C PHE A 21 9.68 6.44 2.98
N ASP A 22 9.54 5.80 4.14
CA ASP A 22 8.87 6.39 5.31
C ASP A 22 9.45 7.78 5.70
N PRO A 23 10.78 8.01 5.68
CA PRO A 23 11.35 9.32 6.02
C PRO A 23 11.12 10.40 4.97
N THR A 24 10.62 10.05 3.77
CA THR A 24 10.25 11.03 2.73
C THR A 24 8.83 11.54 2.88
N ILE A 25 8.00 10.86 3.68
CA ILE A 25 6.59 11.21 3.85
C ILE A 25 6.50 12.52 4.64
N ARG A 26 5.72 13.47 4.13
CA ARG A 26 5.41 14.76 4.75
C ARG A 26 3.89 14.91 4.83
N LYS A 27 3.40 15.47 5.93
CA LYS A 27 2.02 15.95 6.03
C LYS A 27 1.97 17.34 5.42
N ASN A 28 1.05 17.58 4.50
CA ASN A 28 0.87 18.90 3.91
C ASN A 28 -0.10 19.73 4.76
N GLU A 29 0.00 21.05 4.70
CA GLU A 29 -0.95 21.95 5.35
C GLU A 29 -2.30 21.88 4.62
N GLY A 30 -3.36 21.45 5.32
CA GLY A 30 -4.69 21.27 4.75
C GLY A 30 -5.56 20.32 5.57
N THR A 31 -5.38 19.01 5.36
CA THR A 31 -6.10 17.95 6.10
C THR A 31 -5.12 16.89 6.60
N GLU A 32 -5.46 16.18 7.67
CA GLU A 32 -4.63 15.06 8.17
C GLU A 32 -4.40 13.95 7.14
N GLN A 33 -5.24 13.91 6.11
CA GLN A 33 -5.18 12.94 5.03
C GLN A 33 -4.21 13.36 3.93
N ASP A 34 -3.98 14.66 3.68
CA ASP A 34 -3.09 15.12 2.59
C ASP A 34 -1.62 14.92 2.93
N ILE A 35 -0.98 14.01 2.20
CA ILE A 35 0.42 13.66 2.37
C ILE A 35 1.19 13.77 1.05
N SER A 36 2.49 14.00 1.16
CA SER A 36 3.42 13.95 0.03
C SER A 36 4.60 13.05 0.35
N ALA A 37 5.25 12.51 -0.68
CA ALA A 37 6.45 11.69 -0.56
C ALA A 37 7.30 11.79 -1.82
N SER A 38 8.48 11.18 -1.81
CA SER A 38 9.26 10.95 -3.02
C SER A 38 9.59 9.47 -3.18
N PHE A 39 9.45 8.97 -4.41
CA PHE A 39 9.89 7.63 -4.76
C PHE A 39 10.64 7.68 -6.09
N ARG A 40 11.87 7.16 -6.11
CA ARG A 40 12.75 7.18 -7.29
C ARG A 40 12.93 8.58 -7.89
N GLY A 41 13.00 9.61 -7.03
CA GLY A 41 13.17 11.01 -7.44
C GLY A 41 11.90 11.68 -7.97
N ARG A 42 10.76 10.99 -8.01
CA ARG A 42 9.47 11.54 -8.45
C ARG A 42 8.62 11.96 -7.26
N LYS A 43 7.85 13.03 -7.40
CA LYS A 43 6.95 13.52 -6.36
C LYS A 43 5.66 12.71 -6.37
N LEU A 44 5.25 12.29 -5.18
CA LEU A 44 3.96 11.64 -4.95
C LEU A 44 3.07 12.55 -4.11
N ARG A 45 1.77 12.53 -4.42
CA ARG A 45 0.71 13.09 -3.60
C ARG A 45 -0.18 11.94 -3.16
N GLY A 46 -0.59 11.92 -1.90
CA GLY A 46 -1.31 10.78 -1.35
C GLY A 46 -2.35 11.16 -0.32
N ALA A 47 -3.12 10.15 0.05
CA ALA A 47 -4.15 10.21 1.06
C ALA A 47 -4.10 8.98 1.97
N VAL A 48 -4.41 9.16 3.26
CA VAL A 48 -4.64 8.03 4.17
C VAL A 48 -6.09 7.57 4.05
N MET A 49 -6.28 6.39 3.47
CA MET A 49 -7.59 5.79 3.19
C MET A 49 -7.93 4.73 4.24
N GLN A 50 -9.22 4.56 4.51
CA GLN A 50 -9.77 3.52 5.38
C GLN A 50 -10.69 2.60 4.55
N PRO A 51 -10.76 1.30 4.86
CA PRO A 51 -11.79 0.44 4.31
C PRO A 51 -13.20 0.97 4.64
N PRO A 52 -14.22 0.62 3.83
CA PRO A 52 -15.60 0.99 4.13
C PRO A 52 -16.04 0.53 5.52
N ALA A 53 -17.04 1.20 6.09
CA ALA A 53 -17.58 0.84 7.39
C ALA A 53 -18.04 -0.63 7.42
N GLY A 54 -17.64 -1.36 8.46
CA GLY A 54 -17.90 -2.79 8.60
C GLY A 54 -16.84 -3.71 7.95
N TYR A 55 -15.88 -3.16 7.20
CA TYR A 55 -14.83 -3.94 6.54
C TYR A 55 -13.47 -3.82 7.25
N SER A 56 -12.61 -4.81 7.03
CA SER A 56 -11.22 -4.82 7.48
C SER A 56 -10.34 -5.40 6.38
N GLY A 57 -9.15 -4.82 6.20
CA GLY A 57 -8.16 -5.35 5.27
C GLY A 57 -7.32 -6.45 5.93
N PHE A 58 -6.97 -7.47 5.15
CA PHE A 58 -6.10 -8.56 5.56
C PHE A 58 -5.00 -8.79 4.53
N ILE A 59 -3.78 -9.08 4.98
CA ILE A 59 -2.69 -9.57 4.15
C ILE A 59 -2.60 -11.08 4.36
N LEU A 60 -2.82 -11.82 3.30
CA LEU A 60 -2.74 -13.28 3.27
C LEU A 60 -1.39 -13.71 2.69
N ARG A 61 -0.82 -14.78 3.24
CA ARG A 61 0.37 -15.42 2.69
C ARG A 61 0.11 -16.92 2.61
N GLU A 62 0.58 -17.51 1.52
CA GLU A 62 0.73 -18.95 1.40
C GLU A 62 2.16 -19.33 1.83
N ASP A 63 2.30 -20.17 2.84
CA ASP A 63 3.62 -20.56 3.36
C ASP A 63 4.28 -21.64 2.49
N ARG A 64 3.47 -22.43 1.78
CA ARG A 64 3.91 -23.53 0.92
C ARG A 64 3.07 -23.54 -0.35
N GLN A 65 3.71 -23.37 -1.50
CA GLN A 65 3.04 -23.62 -2.77
C GLN A 65 2.66 -25.10 -2.86
N PRO A 66 1.47 -25.44 -3.37
CA PRO A 66 1.14 -26.82 -3.67
C PRO A 66 2.15 -27.40 -4.64
N THR A 67 2.57 -28.62 -4.36
CA THR A 67 3.48 -29.39 -5.21
C THR A 67 2.75 -30.20 -6.28
N THR A 68 1.45 -30.41 -6.12
CA THR A 68 0.57 -31.07 -7.10
C THR A 68 -0.75 -30.31 -7.25
N GLU A 69 -1.47 -30.56 -8.34
CA GLU A 69 -2.76 -29.90 -8.61
C GLU A 69 -3.88 -30.37 -7.67
N GLU A 70 -3.76 -31.54 -7.03
CA GLU A 70 -4.76 -32.04 -6.07
C GLU A 70 -4.57 -31.51 -4.63
N GLN A 71 -3.52 -30.74 -4.35
CA GLN A 71 -3.26 -30.21 -3.02
C GLN A 71 -4.01 -28.89 -2.78
N ASP A 72 -4.77 -28.84 -1.68
CA ASP A 72 -5.47 -27.64 -1.26
C ASP A 72 -4.49 -26.49 -0.92
N HIS A 73 -4.83 -25.30 -1.41
CA HIS A 73 -4.14 -24.06 -1.06
C HIS A 73 -4.49 -23.63 0.36
N HIS A 74 -3.47 -23.32 1.17
CA HIS A 74 -3.67 -22.86 2.55
C HIS A 74 -3.11 -21.46 2.76
N LEU A 75 -4.02 -20.48 2.77
CA LEU A 75 -3.71 -19.07 3.04
C LEU A 75 -3.80 -18.76 4.54
N LYS A 76 -2.78 -18.11 5.07
CA LYS A 76 -2.77 -17.62 6.44
C LYS A 76 -2.81 -16.11 6.48
N VAL A 77 -3.58 -15.57 7.43
CA VAL A 77 -3.58 -14.14 7.73
C VAL A 77 -2.26 -13.79 8.42
N THR A 78 -1.48 -12.91 7.79
CA THR A 78 -0.22 -12.41 8.36
C THR A 78 -0.39 -11.06 9.04
N LYS A 79 -1.26 -10.20 8.51
CA LYS A 79 -1.56 -8.88 9.07
C LYS A 79 -3.01 -8.48 8.83
N LYS A 80 -3.57 -7.75 9.79
CA LYS A 80 -4.83 -7.01 9.66
C LYS A 80 -4.53 -5.52 9.57
N PHE A 81 -5.28 -4.78 8.76
CA PHE A 81 -5.17 -3.33 8.65
C PHE A 81 -6.54 -2.68 8.50
N ASN A 82 -6.65 -1.45 9.00
CA ASN A 82 -7.83 -0.59 8.89
C ASN A 82 -7.51 0.73 8.17
N LYS A 83 -6.28 0.88 7.66
CA LYS A 83 -5.88 2.03 6.86
C LYS A 83 -4.70 1.69 5.96
N PHE A 84 -4.64 2.38 4.83
CA PHE A 84 -3.54 2.30 3.87
C PHE A 84 -3.26 3.68 3.27
N HIS A 85 -2.09 3.84 2.66
CA HIS A 85 -1.69 5.09 2.01
C HIS A 85 -1.87 4.90 0.52
N TYR A 86 -2.74 5.69 -0.08
CA TYR A 86 -2.92 5.73 -1.52
C TYR A 86 -2.07 6.85 -2.11
N TRP A 87 -1.38 6.59 -3.20
CA TRP A 87 -0.45 7.53 -3.81
C TRP A 87 -0.73 7.69 -5.30
N ASN A 88 -0.77 8.94 -5.74
CA ASN A 88 -0.76 9.37 -7.14
C ASN A 88 0.56 10.04 -7.48
N LEU A 89 0.86 10.04 -8.77
CA LEU A 89 1.99 10.78 -9.33
C LEU A 89 1.61 12.25 -9.45
N GLU A 90 2.27 13.11 -8.67
CA GLU A 90 2.20 14.59 -8.72
C GLU A 90 0.83 15.24 -8.44
N THR A 91 -0.29 14.59 -8.71
CA THR A 91 -1.67 15.09 -8.49
C THR A 91 -2.28 14.51 -7.21
N PRO A 92 -3.03 15.30 -6.42
CA PRO A 92 -3.75 14.79 -5.26
C PRO A 92 -4.72 13.66 -5.64
N PRO A 93 -4.91 12.65 -4.77
CA PRO A 93 -5.99 11.68 -4.92
C PRO A 93 -7.36 12.33 -5.06
N SER A 94 -8.21 11.73 -5.88
CA SER A 94 -9.54 12.23 -6.21
C SER A 94 -10.56 11.10 -6.36
N GLY A 95 -11.86 11.44 -6.32
CA GLY A 95 -12.92 10.46 -6.55
C GLY A 95 -13.01 9.93 -7.98
N ASN A 96 -12.26 10.52 -8.93
CA ASN A 96 -12.19 10.06 -10.31
C ASN A 96 -11.05 9.04 -10.53
N ASP A 97 -10.25 8.78 -9.51
CA ASP A 97 -9.16 7.84 -9.62
C ASP A 97 -9.73 6.42 -9.77
N ALA A 98 -9.18 5.64 -10.70
CA ALA A 98 -9.52 4.22 -10.82
C ALA A 98 -8.88 3.47 -9.65
N VAL A 99 -9.67 3.25 -8.60
CA VAL A 99 -9.32 2.51 -7.37
C VAL A 99 -10.17 1.26 -7.28
#